data_AF-A0A9D1WA71-F1
#
_entry.id   AF-A0A9D1WA71-F1
#
_cell.length_a   1.000
_cell.length_b   1.000
_cell.length_c   1.000
_cell.angle_alpha   90.00
_cell.angle_beta   90.00
_cell.angle_gamma   90.00
#
_symmetry.space_group_name_H-M   'P 1'
#
loop_
_entity.id
_entity.type
_entity.pdbx_description
1 polymer ?
#
loop_
_entity_poly.entity_id
_entity_poly.type
_entity_poly.pdbx_seq_one_letter_code
_entity_poly.pdbx_strand_id
1 'polypeptide(L)'
;MNNKILSFECILYQLINWYKELRPTDTSLLSFTRLKVLKLLFFVSAIQKDEENQDLLDIFNNFYAMQHGPVESDIYKAMIDNKLPHYCFKSRSIYVAKDIQFQDFQELGETYHRITTSINLLRKTNENIVTYTASQLVDLSHKWESWQLAIHMANTFGKGSEPMDCK
;
A
#
# COMPACT_ATOMS: atom_id res chain seq x y z
N MET A 1 -13.83 1.43 9.71
CA MET A 1 -13.73 1.38 8.23
C MET A 1 -13.31 2.72 7.63
N ASN A 2 -13.97 3.86 7.92
CA ASN A 2 -13.58 5.16 7.33
C ASN A 2 -12.12 5.55 7.58
N ASN A 3 -11.60 5.38 8.81
CA ASN A 3 -10.19 5.72 9.10
C ASN A 3 -9.17 4.84 8.35
N LYS A 4 -9.48 3.57 8.03
CA LYS A 4 -8.58 2.69 7.25
C LYS A 4 -8.47 3.16 5.81
N ILE A 5 -9.60 3.50 5.19
CA ILE A 5 -9.64 4.03 3.82
C ILE A 5 -8.90 5.37 3.75
N LEU A 6 -9.16 6.28 4.68
CA LEU A 6 -8.47 7.57 4.71
C LEU A 6 -6.97 7.43 5.00
N SER A 7 -6.57 6.48 5.86
CA SER A 7 -5.16 6.14 6.09
C SER A 7 -4.49 5.65 4.82
N PHE A 8 -5.17 4.81 4.04
CA PHE A 8 -4.68 4.38 2.73
C PHE A 8 -4.52 5.54 1.75
N GLU A 9 -5.49 6.46 1.67
CA GLU A 9 -5.37 7.63 0.81
C GLU A 9 -4.27 8.59 1.25
N CYS A 10 -4.03 8.72 2.56
CA CYS A 10 -2.89 9.48 3.11
C CYS A 10 -1.56 8.85 2.70
N ILE A 11 -1.43 7.52 2.80
CA ILE A 11 -0.25 6.78 2.32
C ILE A 11 -0.03 7.07 0.83
N LEU A 12 -1.10 6.98 0.03
CA LEU A 12 -1.00 7.19 -1.41
C LEU A 12 -0.61 8.62 -1.77
N TYR A 13 -1.15 9.61 -1.06
CA TYR A 13 -0.76 11.02 -1.19
C TYR A 13 0.74 11.22 -0.95
N GLN A 14 1.27 10.69 0.16
CA GLN A 14 2.69 10.81 0.49
C GLN A 14 3.59 10.05 -0.48
N LEU A 15 3.21 8.84 -0.91
CA LEU A 15 3.96 8.05 -1.89
C LEU A 15 4.00 8.73 -3.27
N ILE A 16 2.91 9.35 -3.70
CA ILE A 16 2.86 10.11 -4.96
C ILE A 16 3.76 11.36 -4.87
N ASN A 17 3.74 12.08 -3.75
CA ASN A 17 4.62 13.24 -3.57
C ASN A 17 6.10 12.83 -3.58
N TRP A 18 6.46 11.78 -2.85
CA TRP A 18 7.81 11.20 -2.91
C TRP A 18 8.18 10.76 -4.34
N TYR A 19 7.28 10.13 -5.08
CA TYR A 19 7.54 9.79 -6.49
C TYR A 19 7.80 11.03 -7.36
N LYS A 20 6.99 12.09 -7.21
CA LYS A 20 7.17 13.35 -7.94
C LYS A 20 8.50 14.04 -7.61
N GLU A 21 9.01 13.91 -6.40
CA GLU A 21 10.36 14.40 -6.04
C GLU A 21 11.44 13.67 -6.84
N LEU A 22 11.32 12.36 -7.05
CA LEU A 22 12.29 11.55 -7.81
C LEU A 22 12.09 11.61 -9.33
N ARG A 23 10.87 11.91 -9.78
CA ARG A 23 10.47 11.96 -11.19
C ARG A 23 9.70 13.26 -11.49
N PRO A 24 10.32 14.44 -11.34
CA PRO A 24 9.62 15.73 -11.44
C PRO A 24 9.05 16.02 -12.84
N THR A 25 9.57 15.36 -13.87
CA THR A 25 9.09 15.49 -15.27
C THR A 25 7.95 14.53 -15.60
N ASP A 26 7.72 13.48 -14.80
CA ASP A 26 6.60 12.55 -15.01
C ASP A 26 5.37 13.06 -14.27
N THR A 27 4.55 13.83 -14.99
CA THR A 27 3.27 14.31 -14.50
C THR A 27 2.16 13.25 -14.61
N SER A 28 2.43 12.16 -15.31
CA SER A 28 1.47 11.10 -15.57
C SER A 28 1.55 10.05 -14.46
N LEU A 29 0.56 10.00 -13.57
CA LEU A 29 0.49 8.97 -12.52
C LEU A 29 0.15 7.57 -13.07
N LEU A 30 0.42 7.32 -14.36
CA LEU A 30 0.12 6.07 -15.06
C LEU A 30 0.85 4.87 -14.46
N SER A 31 2.01 5.09 -13.83
CA SER A 31 2.74 4.01 -13.17
C SER A 31 2.04 3.51 -11.89
N PHE A 32 1.18 4.34 -11.26
CA PHE A 32 0.43 4.04 -10.03
C PHE A 32 -0.82 3.18 -10.30
N THR A 33 -0.59 2.00 -10.87
CA THR A 33 -1.63 0.97 -11.04
C THR A 33 -2.09 0.42 -9.68
N ARG A 34 -3.30 -0.19 -9.64
CA ARG A 34 -3.81 -0.88 -8.43
C ARG A 34 -2.79 -1.87 -7.86
N LEU A 35 -2.16 -2.67 -8.71
CA LEU A 35 -1.19 -3.68 -8.27
C LEU A 35 0.01 -3.02 -7.57
N LYS A 36 0.59 -1.97 -8.17
CA LYS A 36 1.70 -1.21 -7.57
C LYS A 36 1.34 -0.65 -6.20
N VAL A 37 0.20 0.04 -6.09
CA VAL A 37 -0.18 0.69 -4.82
C VAL A 37 -0.48 -0.33 -3.73
N LEU A 38 -1.02 -1.50 -4.06
CA LEU A 38 -1.23 -2.58 -3.09
C LEU A 38 0.10 -3.16 -2.58
N LYS A 39 1.12 -3.29 -3.44
CA LYS A 39 2.45 -3.73 -3.00
C LYS A 39 3.10 -2.68 -2.09
N LEU A 40 3.04 -1.40 -2.48
CA LEU A 40 3.58 -0.32 -1.67
C LEU A 40 2.84 -0.21 -0.32
N LEU A 41 1.52 -0.39 -0.30
CA LEU A 41 0.75 -0.46 0.94
C LEU A 41 1.28 -1.55 1.87
N PHE A 42 1.51 -2.76 1.35
CA PHE A 42 2.10 -3.84 2.16
C PHE A 42 3.47 -3.47 2.73
N PHE A 43 4.38 -2.92 1.91
CA PHE A 43 5.71 -2.52 2.39
C PHE A 43 5.68 -1.39 3.41
N VAL A 44 4.82 -0.38 3.23
CA VAL A 44 4.64 0.69 4.22
C VAL A 44 4.00 0.14 5.49
N SER A 45 3.10 -0.85 5.37
CA SER A 45 2.41 -1.40 6.54
C SER A 45 3.28 -2.31 7.37
N ALA A 46 4.12 -3.13 6.74
CA ALA A 46 4.94 -4.14 7.41
C ALA A 46 6.35 -3.66 7.78
N ILE A 47 6.74 -2.42 7.43
CA ILE A 47 8.05 -1.92 7.78
C ILE A 47 8.09 -1.48 9.24
N GLN A 48 9.03 -2.07 9.98
CA GLN A 48 9.34 -1.74 11.36
C GLN A 48 10.85 -1.49 11.49
N LYS A 49 11.22 -0.62 12.42
CA LYS A 49 12.63 -0.33 12.69
C LYS A 49 13.13 -1.16 13.88
N ASP A 50 12.36 -1.20 14.95
CA ASP A 50 12.66 -1.75 16.27
C ASP A 50 11.31 -2.14 16.95
N GLU A 51 11.31 -2.94 18.03
CA GLU A 51 10.09 -3.36 18.76
C GLU A 51 9.25 -2.18 19.30
N GLU A 52 9.85 -0.99 19.43
CA GLU A 52 9.18 0.24 19.90
C GLU A 52 8.39 0.97 18.82
N ASN A 53 8.71 0.75 17.53
CA ASN A 53 7.98 1.38 16.43
C ASN A 53 6.86 0.47 15.96
N GLN A 54 5.63 0.82 16.34
CA GLN A 54 4.44 0.13 15.83
C GLN A 54 4.34 0.34 14.32
N ASP A 55 4.42 -0.76 13.58
CA ASP A 55 4.08 -0.86 12.16
C ASP A 55 2.62 -0.42 11.90
N LEU A 56 2.07 -0.61 10.70
CA LEU A 56 0.67 -0.28 10.42
C LEU A 56 -0.22 -1.52 10.24
N LEU A 57 0.22 -2.70 10.69
CA LEU A 57 -0.51 -3.96 10.54
C LEU A 57 -1.70 -4.07 11.51
N ASP A 58 -1.75 -3.25 12.57
CA ASP A 58 -2.95 -3.05 13.39
C ASP A 58 -4.07 -2.31 12.63
N ILE A 59 -3.70 -1.42 11.71
CA ILE A 59 -4.61 -0.69 10.83
C ILE A 59 -4.93 -1.55 9.60
N PHE A 60 -3.92 -1.99 8.86
CA PHE A 60 -4.03 -2.81 7.66
C PHE A 60 -3.87 -4.28 8.02
N ASN A 61 -4.90 -4.82 8.66
CA ASN A 61 -4.87 -6.13 9.30
C ASN A 61 -5.50 -7.26 8.47
N ASN A 62 -5.93 -7.02 7.22
CA ASN A 62 -6.67 -7.98 6.41
C ASN A 62 -5.94 -8.36 5.11
N PHE A 63 -4.65 -8.70 5.24
CA PHE A 63 -3.83 -9.12 4.10
C PHE A 63 -4.07 -10.58 3.71
N TYR A 64 -4.19 -10.82 2.41
CA TYR A 64 -4.27 -12.15 1.80
C TYR A 64 -3.10 -12.38 0.87
N ALA A 65 -2.56 -13.59 0.88
CA ALA A 65 -1.62 -14.03 -0.13
C ALA A 65 -2.39 -14.37 -1.40
N MET A 66 -2.04 -13.69 -2.49
CA MET A 66 -2.56 -13.95 -3.83
C MET A 66 -1.41 -14.18 -4.81
N GLN A 67 -1.71 -14.64 -6.02
CA GLN A 67 -0.72 -14.96 -7.06
C GLN A 67 0.28 -13.81 -7.35
N HIS A 68 -0.15 -12.56 -7.22
CA HIS A 68 0.68 -11.37 -7.45
C HIS A 68 1.09 -10.68 -6.14
N GLY A 69 1.32 -11.45 -5.08
CA GLY A 69 1.77 -10.96 -3.79
C GLY A 69 0.63 -10.64 -2.80
N PRO A 70 0.96 -9.99 -1.66
CA PRO A 70 0.02 -9.59 -0.61
C PRO A 70 -1.04 -8.58 -1.04
N VAL A 71 -2.31 -8.78 -0.67
CA VAL A 71 -3.40 -7.85 -0.97
C VAL A 71 -4.18 -7.55 0.30
N GLU A 72 -4.27 -6.28 0.69
CA GLU A 72 -5.17 -5.85 1.76
C GLU A 72 -6.60 -5.86 1.21
N SER A 73 -7.43 -6.76 1.73
CA SER A 73 -8.71 -7.12 1.12
C SER A 73 -9.75 -5.99 1.26
N ASP A 74 -9.73 -5.24 2.36
CA ASP A 74 -10.67 -4.13 2.58
C ASP A 74 -10.37 -2.96 1.63
N ILE A 75 -9.09 -2.63 1.46
CA ILE A 75 -8.64 -1.59 0.53
C ILE A 75 -8.89 -2.00 -0.91
N TYR A 76 -8.58 -3.25 -1.28
CA TYR A 76 -8.87 -3.75 -2.61
C TYR A 76 -10.36 -3.66 -2.94
N LYS A 77 -11.23 -4.08 -2.01
CA LYS A 77 -12.68 -3.95 -2.15
C LYS A 77 -13.11 -2.47 -2.30
N ALA A 78 -12.56 -1.57 -1.49
CA ALA A 78 -12.86 -0.14 -1.61
C ALA A 78 -12.44 0.45 -2.98
N MET A 79 -11.33 -0.02 -3.57
CA MET A 79 -10.92 0.37 -4.92
C MET A 79 -11.89 -0.12 -6.00
N ILE A 80 -12.40 -1.35 -5.88
CA ILE A 80 -13.34 -1.94 -6.84
C ILE A 80 -14.72 -1.30 -6.74
N ASP A 81 -15.20 -1.09 -5.51
CA ASP A 81 -16.50 -0.48 -5.23
C ASP A 81 -16.49 1.05 -5.43
N ASN A 82 -15.36 1.65 -5.81
CA ASN A 82 -15.17 3.09 -5.96
C ASN A 82 -15.54 3.90 -4.70
N LYS A 83 -15.09 3.41 -3.54
CA LYS A 83 -15.37 3.97 -2.19
C LYS A 83 -14.23 4.81 -1.62
N LEU A 84 -13.23 5.12 -2.44
CA LEU A 84 -12.12 5.99 -2.09
C LEU A 84 -12.54 7.47 -2.31
N PRO A 85 -12.53 8.33 -1.27
CA PRO A 85 -12.98 9.73 -1.38
C PRO A 85 -12.20 10.60 -2.38
N HIS A 86 -10.89 10.42 -2.47
CA HIS A 86 -10.00 11.32 -3.21
C HIS A 86 -9.39 10.69 -4.47
N TYR A 87 -9.27 9.36 -4.50
CA TYR A 87 -8.68 8.61 -5.62
C TYR A 87 -9.68 7.69 -6.29
N CYS A 88 -9.61 7.57 -7.61
CA CYS A 88 -10.42 6.62 -8.37
C CYS A 88 -9.52 5.78 -9.28
N PHE A 89 -9.57 4.47 -9.13
CA PHE A 89 -8.85 3.56 -10.00
C PHE A 89 -9.80 3.08 -11.10
N LYS A 90 -9.52 3.43 -12.37
CA LYS A 90 -10.26 2.91 -13.53
C LYS A 90 -9.29 2.28 -14.53
N SER A 91 -9.57 1.05 -14.94
CA SER A 91 -8.68 0.24 -15.79
C SER A 91 -7.24 0.20 -15.26
N ARG A 92 -6.29 0.81 -15.96
CA ARG A 92 -4.86 0.85 -15.62
C ARG A 92 -4.40 2.21 -15.12
N SER A 93 -5.32 3.13 -14.84
CA SER A 93 -5.03 4.51 -14.50
C SER A 93 -5.64 4.89 -13.15
N ILE A 94 -4.94 5.78 -12.45
CA ILE A 94 -5.45 6.47 -11.28
C ILE A 94 -5.90 7.87 -11.67
N TYR A 95 -7.08 8.25 -11.21
CA TYR A 95 -7.63 9.58 -11.33
C TYR A 95 -7.67 10.19 -9.93
N VAL A 96 -7.23 11.43 -9.82
CA VAL A 96 -7.28 12.21 -8.58
C VAL A 96 -8.48 13.14 -8.70
N ALA A 97 -9.45 13.01 -7.80
CA ALA A 97 -10.74 13.69 -7.95
C ALA A 97 -10.65 15.21 -7.72
N LYS A 98 -9.64 15.69 -6.97
CA LYS A 98 -9.44 17.08 -6.52
C LYS A 98 -7.96 17.35 -6.25
N ASP A 99 -7.56 18.61 -6.08
CA ASP A 99 -6.21 18.99 -5.60
C ASP A 99 -6.07 18.64 -4.11
N ILE A 100 -5.78 17.38 -3.81
CA ILE A 100 -5.61 16.86 -2.45
C ILE A 100 -4.50 17.62 -1.73
N GLN A 101 -4.77 18.07 -0.52
CA GLN A 101 -3.82 18.73 0.37
C GLN A 101 -3.65 17.95 1.68
N PHE A 102 -2.62 18.31 2.45
CA PHE A 102 -2.40 17.77 3.79
C PHE A 102 -3.63 17.93 4.71
N GLN A 103 -4.37 19.03 4.57
CA GLN A 103 -5.56 19.32 5.39
C GLN A 103 -6.64 18.25 5.26
N ASP A 104 -6.73 17.57 4.12
CA ASP A 104 -7.72 16.50 3.88
C ASP A 104 -7.47 15.26 4.77
N PHE A 105 -6.30 15.19 5.43
CA PHE A 105 -5.90 14.07 6.30
C PHE A 105 -5.76 14.45 7.78
N GLN A 106 -6.14 15.68 8.17
CA GLN A 106 -5.96 16.17 9.55
C GLN A 106 -6.69 15.32 10.59
N GLU A 107 -7.84 14.73 10.23
CA GLU A 107 -8.63 13.90 11.14
C GLU A 107 -7.93 12.58 11.53
N LEU A 108 -6.84 12.19 10.85
CA LEU A 108 -6.06 11.01 11.21
C LEU A 108 -5.25 11.19 12.51
N GLY A 109 -4.99 12.42 12.96
CA GLY A 109 -4.25 12.69 14.21
C GLY A 109 -2.95 11.88 14.31
N GLU A 110 -2.80 11.09 15.37
CA GLU A 110 -1.61 10.26 15.61
C GLU A 110 -1.35 9.23 14.49
N THR A 111 -2.41 8.72 13.85
CA THR A 111 -2.26 7.80 12.72
C THR A 111 -1.51 8.45 11.55
N TYR A 112 -1.66 9.75 11.34
CA TYR A 112 -0.88 10.49 10.33
C TYR A 112 0.63 10.43 10.62
N HIS A 113 1.01 10.59 11.89
CA HIS A 113 2.41 10.55 12.31
C HIS A 113 3.01 9.15 12.15
N ARG A 114 2.25 8.10 12.50
CA ARG A 114 2.65 6.70 12.26
C ARG A 114 2.87 6.43 10.78
N ILE A 115 1.93 6.83 9.92
CA ILE A 115 2.06 6.70 8.45
C ILE A 115 3.32 7.40 7.94
N THR A 116 3.52 8.66 8.34
CA THR A 116 4.66 9.46 7.91
C THR A 116 5.99 8.83 8.36
N THR A 117 6.01 8.26 9.58
CA THR A 117 7.18 7.56 10.12
C THR A 117 7.48 6.29 9.30
N SER A 118 6.48 5.46 9.02
CA SER A 118 6.63 4.26 8.18
C SER A 118 7.10 4.59 6.76
N ILE A 119 6.58 5.66 6.15
CA ILE A 119 7.03 6.13 4.82
C ILE A 119 8.48 6.59 4.86
N ASN A 120 8.87 7.39 5.86
CA ASN A 120 10.25 7.84 6.01
C ASN A 120 11.21 6.68 6.25
N LEU A 121 10.79 5.68 7.03
CA LEU A 121 11.57 4.46 7.25
C LEU A 121 11.72 3.65 5.96
N LEU A 122 10.64 3.52 5.18
CA LEU A 122 10.69 2.84 3.89
C LEU A 122 11.60 3.58 2.92
N ARG A 123 11.53 4.91 2.88
CA ARG A 123 12.40 5.77 2.07
C ARG A 123 13.87 5.64 2.45
N LYS A 124 14.18 5.60 3.75
CA LYS A 124 15.54 5.37 4.24
C LYS A 124 16.06 3.99 3.84
N THR A 125 15.20 2.98 3.87
CA THR A 125 15.56 1.60 3.53
C THR A 125 15.74 1.40 2.03
N ASN A 126 14.86 1.99 1.23
CA ASN A 126 14.91 1.94 -0.23
C ASN A 126 14.30 3.21 -0.84
N GLU A 127 15.16 4.18 -1.13
CA GLU A 127 14.76 5.49 -1.69
C GLU A 127 14.03 5.35 -3.04
N ASN A 128 14.35 4.33 -3.83
CA ASN A 128 13.83 4.19 -5.19
C ASN A 128 12.58 3.33 -5.29
N ILE A 129 12.07 2.75 -4.18
CA ILE A 129 10.99 1.76 -4.22
C ILE A 129 9.71 2.30 -4.88
N VAL A 130 9.40 3.59 -4.70
CA VAL A 130 8.23 4.23 -5.35
C VAL A 130 8.39 4.37 -6.86
N THR A 131 9.60 4.26 -7.39
CA THR A 131 9.87 4.28 -8.84
C THR A 131 9.78 2.91 -9.48
N TYR A 132 9.70 1.83 -8.69
CA TYR A 132 9.66 0.48 -9.21
C TYR A 132 8.37 0.22 -10.00
N THR A 133 8.48 -0.69 -10.97
CA THR A 133 7.33 -1.25 -11.69
C THR A 133 6.52 -2.16 -10.77
N ALA A 134 5.26 -2.42 -11.13
CA ALA A 134 4.43 -3.36 -10.40
C ALA A 134 5.07 -4.76 -10.30
N SER A 135 5.72 -5.24 -11.38
CA SER A 135 6.38 -6.55 -11.39
C SER A 135 7.54 -6.62 -10.39
N GLN A 136 8.41 -5.60 -10.36
CA GLN A 136 9.53 -5.56 -9.41
C GLN A 136 9.06 -5.57 -7.95
N LEU A 137 7.93 -4.90 -7.67
CA LEU A 137 7.34 -4.90 -6.33
C LEU A 137 6.67 -6.24 -5.99
N VAL A 138 6.10 -6.94 -6.98
CA VAL A 138 5.60 -8.31 -6.81
C VAL A 138 6.76 -9.23 -6.43
N ASP A 139 7.84 -9.23 -7.21
CA ASP A 139 9.03 -10.05 -6.97
C ASP A 139 9.65 -9.77 -5.60
N LEU A 140 9.67 -8.50 -5.17
CA LEU A 140 10.10 -8.14 -3.83
C LEU A 140 9.15 -8.71 -2.77
N SER A 141 7.84 -8.56 -2.94
CA SER A 141 6.85 -9.02 -1.96
C SER A 141 6.80 -10.54 -1.81
N HIS A 142 7.19 -11.30 -2.85
CA HIS A 142 7.27 -12.76 -2.79
C HIS A 142 8.38 -13.28 -1.89
N LYS A 143 9.28 -12.41 -1.42
CA LYS A 143 10.33 -12.77 -0.46
C LYS A 143 9.84 -12.81 0.99
N TRP A 144 8.63 -12.33 1.28
CA TRP A 144 8.08 -12.35 2.63
C TRP A 144 7.56 -13.75 2.98
N GLU A 145 8.05 -14.29 4.09
CA GLU A 145 7.70 -15.63 4.58
C GLU A 145 6.20 -15.77 4.82
N SER A 146 5.55 -14.77 5.41
CA SER A 146 4.10 -14.76 5.64
C SER A 146 3.30 -14.93 4.34
N TRP A 147 3.78 -14.34 3.24
CA TRP A 147 3.16 -14.56 1.93
C TRP A 147 3.45 -15.96 1.38
N GLN A 148 4.69 -16.43 1.50
CA GLN A 148 5.10 -17.75 0.99
C GLN A 148 4.34 -18.90 1.66
N LEU A 149 4.19 -18.85 2.99
CA LEU A 149 3.43 -19.85 3.75
C LEU A 149 1.95 -19.83 3.34
N ALA A 150 1.33 -18.65 3.30
CA ALA A 150 -0.08 -18.51 2.96
C ALA A 150 -0.38 -18.92 1.50
N ILE A 151 0.44 -18.52 0.52
CA ILE A 151 0.21 -18.91 -0.87
C ILE A 151 0.45 -20.41 -1.09
N HIS A 152 1.38 -21.02 -0.35
CA HIS A 152 1.58 -22.47 -0.39
C HIS A 152 0.35 -23.22 0.13
N MET A 153 -0.26 -22.76 1.22
CA MET A 153 -1.52 -23.30 1.73
C MET A 153 -2.65 -23.15 0.71
N ALA A 154 -2.81 -21.96 0.13
CA ALA A 154 -3.82 -21.69 -0.89
C ALA A 154 -3.70 -22.71 -2.05
N ASN A 155 -2.50 -22.87 -2.59
CA ASN A 155 -2.22 -23.81 -3.68
C ASN A 155 -2.50 -25.28 -3.28
N THR A 156 -2.10 -25.68 -2.08
CA THR A 156 -2.32 -27.04 -1.56
C THR A 156 -3.80 -27.39 -1.47
N PHE A 157 -4.64 -26.41 -1.11
CA PHE A 157 -6.09 -26.58 -0.99
C PHE A 157 -6.87 -26.18 -2.25
N GLY A 158 -6.18 -25.87 -3.37
CA GLY A 158 -6.83 -25.44 -4.61
C GLY A 158 -7.59 -24.11 -4.51
N LYS A 159 -7.22 -23.26 -3.55
CA LYS A 159 -7.78 -21.91 -3.35
C LYS A 159 -6.95 -20.87 -4.10
N GLY A 160 -7.59 -19.78 -4.53
CA GLY A 160 -6.90 -18.65 -5.17
C GLY A 160 -6.19 -17.70 -4.21
N SER A 161 -6.43 -17.84 -2.90
CA SER A 161 -5.89 -16.98 -1.86
C SER A 161 -6.02 -17.60 -0.46
N GLU A 162 -5.19 -17.19 0.49
CA GLU A 162 -5.28 -17.53 1.91
C GLU A 162 -4.92 -16.30 2.77
N PRO A 163 -5.50 -16.10 3.97
CA PRO A 163 -5.09 -15.03 4.88
C PRO A 163 -3.60 -15.12 5.22
N MET A 164 -2.95 -13.97 5.34
CA MET A 164 -1.56 -13.87 5.80
C MET A 164 -1.51 -13.61 7.29
N ASP A 165 -0.65 -14.33 8.00
CA ASP A 165 -0.22 -13.95 9.34
C ASP A 165 0.98 -13.02 9.23
N CYS A 166 0.74 -11.72 9.37
CA CYS A 166 1.77 -10.69 9.20
C CYS A 166 2.41 -10.23 10.51
N LYS A 167 1.99 -10.80 11.65
CA LYS A 167 2.48 -10.42 12.99
C LYS A 167 3.73 -11.19 13.39
#